data_AF-A0A8C5YQB9-F1
#
_entry.id   AF-A0A8C5YQB9-F1
#
_cell.length_a   1.000
_cell.length_b   1.000
_cell.length_c   1.000
_cell.angle_alpha   90.00
_cell.angle_beta   90.00
_cell.angle_gamma   90.00
#
_symmetry.space_group_name_H-M   'P 1'
#
loop_
_entity.id
_entity.type
_entity.pdbx_description
1 polymer ?
#
loop_
_entity_poly.entity_id
_entity_poly.type
_entity_poly.pdbx_seq_one_letter_code
_entity_poly.pdbx_strand_id
1 'polypeptide(L)'
;MRENPLMEREDGTSVAVVAVVTERRFAQRYREFLEKQKLLDRRHRVEKMPDGTVALPVLGETLPAHLLQELRTRVAPGSTCVLTQLLDPLPSKKAQGCSPAQRLCLEQVHGKPWKTQILHIQPVKSYAPHVDHIVLDLECRPVL
;
A
#
# COMPACT_ATOMS: atom_id res chain seq x y z
N MET A 1 15.57 24.86 38.15
CA MET A 1 14.31 24.32 37.61
C MET A 1 13.80 25.25 36.53
N ARG A 2 13.68 24.76 35.30
CA ARG A 2 12.66 25.12 34.32
C ARG A 2 12.77 24.08 33.22
N GLU A 3 11.84 23.15 33.30
CA GLU A 3 11.74 21.94 32.51
C GLU A 3 11.52 22.31 31.04
N ASN A 4 12.28 21.67 30.16
CA ASN A 4 12.09 21.76 28.72
C ASN A 4 10.99 20.76 28.36
N PRO A 5 9.85 21.16 27.76
CA PRO A 5 8.83 20.21 27.38
C PRO A 5 9.37 19.38 26.22
N LEU A 6 9.50 18.08 26.45
CA LEU A 6 9.65 17.08 25.39
C LEU A 6 8.52 17.32 24.37
N MET A 7 8.91 17.78 23.18
CA MET A 7 8.03 17.74 22.02
C MET A 7 7.65 16.28 21.80
N GLU A 8 6.42 15.94 22.17
CA GLU A 8 5.80 14.69 21.78
C GLU A 8 5.75 14.69 20.26
N ARG A 9 6.46 13.71 19.67
CA ARG A 9 6.44 13.45 18.25
C ARG A 9 5.00 13.15 17.89
N GLU A 10 4.37 14.05 17.14
CA GLU A 10 3.07 13.80 16.52
C GLU A 10 3.16 12.45 15.81
N ASP A 11 2.35 11.51 16.32
CA ASP A 11 2.16 10.17 15.77
C ASP A 11 1.90 10.30 14.27
N GLY A 12 2.94 10.06 13.49
CA GLY A 12 2.76 9.59 12.14
C GLY A 12 2.07 8.25 12.28
N THR A 13 0.74 8.24 12.19
CA THR A 13 -0.06 7.01 12.16
C THR A 13 0.47 6.16 11.02
N SER A 14 1.43 5.29 11.33
CA SER A 14 1.91 4.26 10.42
C SER A 14 0.68 3.49 10.00
N VAL A 15 0.36 3.54 8.71
CA VAL A 15 -0.77 2.79 8.17
C VAL A 15 -0.37 1.33 8.24
N ALA A 16 -0.74 0.66 9.33
CA ALA A 16 -0.48 -0.75 9.52
C ALA A 16 -1.37 -1.54 8.57
N VAL A 17 -0.77 -2.20 7.58
CA VAL A 17 -1.51 -3.04 6.62
C VAL A 17 -1.29 -4.50 6.98
N VAL A 18 -2.36 -5.27 6.99
CA VAL A 18 -2.30 -6.70 7.24
C VAL A 18 -1.71 -7.39 6.02
N ALA A 19 -0.80 -8.33 6.26
CA ALA A 19 -0.18 -9.12 5.22
C ALA A 19 -0.16 -10.60 5.59
N VAL A 20 -0.35 -11.44 4.57
CA VAL A 20 -0.13 -12.88 4.67
C VAL A 20 1.34 -13.15 4.42
N VAL A 21 2.02 -13.72 5.41
CA VAL A 21 3.40 -14.17 5.32
C VAL A 21 3.41 -15.65 4.94
N THR A 22 4.17 -15.98 3.91
CA THR A 22 4.37 -17.36 3.45
C THR A 22 5.77 -17.56 2.90
N GLU A 23 6.23 -18.79 2.78
CA GLU A 23 7.55 -19.06 2.19
C GLU A 23 7.59 -18.68 0.72
N ARG A 24 8.77 -18.21 0.26
CA ARG A 24 8.97 -17.72 -1.11
C ARG A 24 8.54 -18.70 -2.20
N ARG A 25 8.70 -20.01 -1.97
CA ARG A 25 8.28 -21.07 -2.91
C ARG A 25 6.77 -21.14 -3.13
N PHE A 26 5.97 -20.65 -2.18
CA PHE A 26 4.51 -20.64 -2.25
C PHE A 26 3.94 -19.25 -2.55
N ALA A 27 4.74 -18.19 -2.44
CA ALA A 27 4.32 -16.80 -2.64
C ALA A 27 3.52 -16.55 -3.93
N GLN A 28 3.89 -17.20 -5.04
CA GLN A 28 3.16 -17.04 -6.31
C GLN A 28 1.75 -17.66 -6.26
N ARG A 29 1.60 -18.85 -5.66
CA ARG A 29 0.28 -19.50 -5.51
C ARG A 29 -0.64 -18.69 -4.58
N TYR A 30 -0.07 -18.14 -3.50
CA TYR A 30 -0.78 -17.24 -2.60
C TYR A 30 -1.21 -15.96 -3.29
N ARG A 31 -0.32 -15.34 -4.08
CA ARG A 31 -0.66 -14.15 -4.88
C ARG A 31 -1.84 -14.43 -5.80
N GLU A 32 -1.78 -15.48 -6.61
CA GLU A 32 -2.83 -15.82 -7.58
C GLU A 32 -4.17 -16.08 -6.90
N PHE A 33 -4.16 -16.79 -5.77
CA PHE A 33 -5.37 -17.04 -5.00
C PHE A 33 -5.97 -15.76 -4.42
N LEU A 34 -5.15 -14.92 -3.76
CA LEU A 34 -5.60 -13.65 -3.20
C LEU A 34 -6.08 -12.67 -4.27
N GLU A 35 -5.45 -12.66 -5.45
CA GLU A 35 -5.92 -11.87 -6.59
C GLU A 35 -7.26 -12.36 -7.12
N LYS A 36 -7.45 -13.69 -7.23
CA LYS A 36 -8.73 -14.28 -7.68
C LYS A 36 -9.87 -13.98 -6.72
N GLN A 37 -9.60 -14.00 -5.41
CA GLN A 37 -10.58 -13.64 -4.38
C GLN A 37 -10.74 -12.12 -4.18
N LYS A 38 -9.99 -11.29 -4.92
CA LYS A 38 -9.93 -9.83 -4.77
C LYS A 38 -9.57 -9.38 -3.35
N LEU A 39 -8.72 -10.13 -2.68
CA LEU A 39 -8.26 -9.89 -1.31
C LEU A 39 -6.84 -9.34 -1.27
N LEU A 40 -6.09 -9.36 -2.38
CA LEU A 40 -4.76 -8.77 -2.42
C LEU A 40 -4.86 -7.24 -2.49
N ASP A 41 -4.19 -6.55 -1.57
CA ASP A 41 -4.09 -5.10 -1.63
C ASP A 41 -3.02 -4.67 -2.65
N ARG A 42 -3.50 -4.24 -3.82
CA ARG A 42 -2.67 -3.79 -4.95
C ARG A 42 -2.07 -2.40 -4.74
N ARG A 43 -2.48 -1.67 -3.69
CA ARG A 43 -1.88 -0.38 -3.33
C ARG A 43 -0.47 -0.56 -2.77
N HIS A 44 -0.20 -1.70 -2.14
CA HIS A 44 1.07 -2.02 -1.51
C HIS A 44 1.84 -3.11 -2.27
N ARG A 45 3.17 -3.06 -2.19
CA ARG A 45 4.04 -4.05 -2.83
C ARG A 45 4.15 -5.28 -1.96
N VAL A 46 4.38 -6.42 -2.60
CA VAL A 46 4.78 -7.64 -1.89
C VAL A 46 6.21 -7.46 -1.40
N GLU A 47 6.43 -7.74 -0.11
CA GLU A 47 7.70 -7.48 0.57
C GLU A 47 8.42 -8.78 0.93
N LYS A 48 9.75 -8.74 0.93
CA LYS A 48 10.58 -9.85 1.41
C LYS A 48 10.95 -9.57 2.85
N MET A 49 10.63 -10.51 3.73
CA MET A 49 10.95 -10.42 5.14
C MET A 49 12.41 -10.84 5.38
N PRO A 50 13.06 -10.38 6.47
CA PRO A 50 14.45 -10.72 6.79
C PRO A 50 14.69 -12.22 6.99
N ASP A 51 13.66 -12.97 7.38
CA ASP A 51 13.68 -14.42 7.59
C ASP A 51 13.59 -15.23 6.27
N GLY A 52 13.50 -14.55 5.12
CA GLY A 52 13.39 -15.17 3.79
C GLY A 52 11.96 -15.50 3.36
N THR A 53 10.96 -15.20 4.20
CA THR A 53 9.54 -15.29 3.84
C THR A 53 9.08 -14.09 3.04
N VAL A 54 7.86 -14.15 2.51
CA VAL A 54 7.27 -13.13 1.66
C VAL A 54 5.95 -12.69 2.26
N ALA A 55 5.79 -11.37 2.45
CA ALA A 55 4.59 -10.75 2.96
C ALA A 55 3.73 -10.23 1.80
N LEU A 56 2.50 -10.74 1.67
CA LEU A 56 1.51 -10.35 0.68
C LEU A 56 0.44 -9.46 1.33
N PRO A 57 0.38 -8.16 1.01
CA PRO A 57 -0.61 -7.24 1.58
C PRO A 57 -2.03 -7.65 1.22
N VAL A 58 -2.94 -7.62 2.18
CA VAL A 58 -4.34 -7.99 1.99
C VAL A 58 -5.28 -6.84 2.31
N LEU A 59 -6.44 -6.82 1.63
CA LEU A 59 -7.50 -5.86 1.84
C LEU A 59 -8.28 -6.21 3.11
N GLY A 60 -8.28 -5.30 4.08
CA GLY A 60 -9.03 -5.43 5.33
C GLY A 60 -8.13 -5.47 6.58
N GLU A 61 -8.69 -5.08 7.72
CA GLU A 61 -8.02 -5.04 9.02
C GLU A 61 -7.77 -6.43 9.62
N THR A 62 -8.55 -7.43 9.18
CA THR A 62 -8.41 -8.83 9.63
C THR A 62 -8.86 -9.78 8.52
N LEU A 63 -8.07 -10.81 8.21
CA LEU A 63 -8.55 -11.92 7.39
C LEU A 63 -9.35 -12.91 8.24
N PRO A 64 -10.53 -13.36 7.78
CA PRO A 64 -11.31 -14.35 8.49
C PRO A 64 -10.55 -15.68 8.72
N ALA A 65 -10.75 -16.30 9.88
CA ALA A 65 -10.07 -17.56 10.25
C ALA A 65 -10.32 -18.71 9.24
N HIS A 66 -11.52 -18.77 8.65
CA HIS A 66 -11.85 -19.78 7.64
C HIS A 66 -10.96 -19.66 6.39
N LEU A 67 -10.60 -18.44 6.01
CA LEU A 67 -9.79 -18.17 4.84
C LEU A 67 -8.33 -18.56 5.09
N LEU A 68 -7.81 -18.33 6.30
CA LEU A 68 -6.48 -18.81 6.69
C LEU A 68 -6.38 -20.34 6.61
N GLN A 69 -7.45 -21.03 7.03
CA GLN A 69 -7.52 -22.48 6.90
C GLN A 69 -7.59 -22.90 5.42
N GLU A 70 -8.32 -22.17 4.58
CA GLU A 70 -8.39 -22.43 3.14
C GLU A 70 -7.04 -22.21 2.44
N LEU A 71 -6.30 -21.17 2.81
CA LEU A 71 -4.95 -20.93 2.34
C LEU A 71 -4.01 -22.11 2.67
N ARG A 72 -4.05 -22.59 3.92
CA ARG A 72 -3.24 -23.72 4.39
C ARG A 72 -3.63 -25.05 3.74
N THR A 73 -4.89 -25.24 3.35
CA THR A 73 -5.39 -26.52 2.83
C THR A 73 -5.40 -26.58 1.31
N ARG A 74 -5.71 -25.47 0.61
CA ARG A 74 -5.87 -25.45 -0.85
C ARG A 74 -4.70 -24.82 -1.59
N VAL A 75 -4.08 -23.78 -1.03
CA VAL A 75 -3.06 -23.02 -1.75
C VAL A 75 -1.69 -23.70 -1.61
N ALA A 76 -1.31 -24.08 -0.40
CA ALA A 76 -0.12 -24.91 -0.18
C ALA A 76 -0.24 -25.71 1.14
N PRO A 77 -0.64 -27.00 1.04
CA PRO A 77 -0.60 -27.93 2.17
C PRO A 77 0.80 -27.98 2.79
N GLY A 78 0.90 -27.70 4.10
CA GLY A 78 2.17 -27.72 4.83
C GLY A 78 2.98 -26.40 4.82
N SER A 79 2.46 -25.32 4.22
CA SER A 79 3.07 -23.99 4.29
C SER A 79 2.84 -23.30 5.64
N THR A 80 3.78 -22.44 6.03
CA THR A 80 3.66 -21.57 7.21
C THR A 80 2.97 -20.27 6.81
N CYS A 81 1.65 -20.33 6.66
CA CYS A 81 0.81 -19.15 6.45
C CYS A 81 0.49 -18.47 7.78
N VAL A 82 1.01 -17.27 8.00
CA VAL A 82 0.72 -16.45 9.19
C VAL A 82 0.33 -15.03 8.78
N LEU A 83 -0.48 -14.36 9.60
CA LEU A 83 -0.79 -12.95 9.42
C LEU A 83 0.20 -12.10 10.19
N THR A 84 0.70 -11.05 9.55
CA THR A 84 1.48 -10.01 10.20
C THR A 84 0.88 -8.65 9.88
N GLN A 85 1.15 -7.66 10.73
CA GLN A 85 0.98 -6.27 10.37
C GLN A 85 2.30 -5.74 9.81
N LEU A 86 2.24 -5.11 8.64
CA LEU A 86 3.35 -4.36 8.06
C LEU A 86 3.22 -2.90 8.52
N LEU A 87 4.23 -2.43 9.25
CA LEU A 87 4.40 -1.02 9.55
C LEU A 87 5.09 -0.37 8.35
N ASP A 88 4.48 0.69 7.80
CA ASP A 88 4.95 1.45 6.65
C ASP A 88 5.13 0.66 5.34
N PRO A 89 4.07 -0.03 4.86
CA PRO A 89 4.15 -0.86 3.65
C PRO A 89 4.51 -0.03 2.42
N LEU A 90 5.42 -0.55 1.58
CA LEU A 90 5.89 0.20 0.42
C LEU A 90 4.77 0.38 -0.62
N PRO A 91 4.38 1.62 -0.98
CA PRO A 91 3.35 1.85 -1.97
C PRO A 91 3.81 1.36 -3.36
N SER A 92 2.86 0.89 -4.17
CA SER A 92 3.13 0.47 -5.54
C SER A 92 3.54 1.64 -6.42
N LYS A 93 4.30 1.39 -7.50
CA LYS A 93 4.69 2.43 -8.48
C LYS A 93 3.48 3.20 -9.05
N LYS A 94 2.30 2.57 -9.10
CA LYS A 94 1.04 3.21 -9.52
C LYS A 94 0.41 4.06 -8.41
N ALA A 95 0.56 3.66 -7.15
CA ALA A 95 0.13 4.43 -5.98
C ALA A 95 1.08 5.62 -5.67
N GLN A 96 2.33 5.58 -6.15
CA GLN A 96 3.29 6.69 -6.05
C GLN A 96 3.09 7.80 -7.10
N GLY A 97 2.03 7.72 -7.92
CA GLY A 97 1.80 8.57 -9.10
C GLY A 97 1.53 10.06 -8.83
N CYS A 98 2.49 10.80 -8.30
CA CYS A 98 2.62 12.21 -8.68
C CYS A 98 3.49 12.24 -9.93
N SER A 99 2.93 12.66 -11.06
CA SER A 99 3.77 12.81 -12.25
C SER A 99 4.82 13.91 -11.95
N PRO A 100 6.08 13.74 -12.36
CA PRO A 100 7.10 14.79 -12.23
C PRO A 100 6.62 16.14 -12.81
N ALA A 101 5.77 16.09 -13.85
CA ALA A 101 5.14 17.25 -14.46
C ALA A 101 4.20 18.02 -13.52
N GLN A 102 3.50 17.36 -12.60
CA GLN A 102 2.62 18.04 -11.63
C GLN A 102 3.41 18.82 -10.58
N ARG A 103 4.51 18.26 -10.07
CA ARG A 103 5.42 18.98 -9.15
C ARG A 103 6.03 20.20 -9.85
N LEU A 104 6.47 20.01 -11.09
CA LEU A 104 7.01 21.08 -11.92
C LEU A 104 5.96 22.19 -12.15
N CYS A 105 4.70 21.85 -12.38
CA CYS A 105 3.63 22.83 -12.60
C CYS A 105 3.38 23.70 -11.36
N LEU A 106 3.31 23.10 -10.16
CA LEU A 106 3.12 23.84 -8.92
C LEU A 106 4.31 24.74 -8.58
N GLU A 107 5.53 24.26 -8.82
CA GLU A 107 6.75 25.05 -8.70
C GLU A 107 6.77 26.23 -9.69
N GLN A 108 6.37 26.01 -10.94
CA GLN A 108 6.33 27.07 -11.96
C GLN A 108 5.28 28.15 -11.66
N VAL A 109 4.11 27.76 -11.14
CA VAL A 109 3.02 28.70 -10.83
C VAL A 109 3.29 29.47 -9.53
N HIS A 110 3.87 28.83 -8.52
CA HIS A 110 4.01 29.41 -7.18
C HIS A 110 5.44 29.77 -6.76
N GLY A 111 6.45 29.44 -7.58
CA GLY A 111 7.86 29.81 -7.37
C GLY A 111 8.52 29.17 -6.15
N LYS A 112 7.95 28.10 -5.59
CA LYS A 112 8.43 27.42 -4.38
C LYS A 112 8.36 25.91 -4.56
N PRO A 113 9.22 25.11 -3.92
CA PRO A 113 9.09 23.66 -3.92
C PRO A 113 7.81 23.21 -3.21
N TRP A 114 7.15 22.19 -3.78
CA TRP A 114 5.91 21.63 -3.22
C TRP A 114 6.06 20.15 -2.91
N LYS A 115 5.54 19.75 -1.75
CA LYS A 115 5.27 18.35 -1.43
C LYS A 115 3.83 18.05 -1.84
N THR A 116 3.68 17.03 -2.66
CA THR A 116 2.37 16.55 -3.10
C THR A 116 2.16 15.11 -2.66
N GLN A 117 0.97 14.80 -2.16
CA GLN A 117 0.56 13.45 -1.78
C GLN A 117 -0.76 13.13 -2.45
N ILE A 118 -0.84 11.94 -3.04
CA ILE A 118 -2.10 11.44 -3.57
C ILE A 118 -2.98 11.01 -2.42
N LEU A 119 -4.15 11.63 -2.31
CA LEU A 119 -5.16 11.24 -1.35
C LEU A 119 -6.01 10.11 -1.90
N HIS A 120 -6.43 10.22 -3.16
CA HIS A 120 -7.37 9.28 -3.75
C HIS A 120 -7.27 9.24 -5.28
N ILE A 121 -7.43 8.04 -5.84
CA ILE A 121 -7.46 7.78 -7.28
C ILE A 121 -8.74 7.03 -7.59
N GLN A 122 -9.63 7.65 -8.36
CA GLN A 122 -10.91 7.06 -8.73
C GLN A 122 -11.01 6.91 -10.26
N PRO A 123 -11.12 5.68 -10.79
CA PRO A 123 -11.52 5.50 -12.17
C PRO A 123 -12.97 5.99 -12.34
N VAL A 124 -13.21 6.79 -13.37
CA VAL A 124 -14.54 7.28 -13.73
C VAL A 124 -14.96 6.73 -15.09
N LYS A 125 -16.23 6.90 -15.42
CA LYS A 125 -16.77 6.45 -16.71
C LYS A 125 -15.98 7.08 -17.85
N SER A 126 -15.33 6.24 -18.66
CA SER A 126 -14.63 6.68 -19.86
C SER A 126 -15.61 7.03 -20.98
N TYR A 127 -15.41 8.18 -21.60
CA TYR A 127 -16.19 8.62 -22.76
C TYR A 127 -15.53 8.29 -24.11
N ALA A 128 -14.33 7.69 -24.09
CA ALA A 128 -13.61 7.28 -25.30
C ALA A 128 -13.11 5.83 -25.18
N PRO A 129 -13.16 5.04 -26.27
CA PRO A 129 -12.56 3.72 -26.29
C PRO A 129 -11.04 3.82 -26.09
N HIS A 130 -10.48 2.88 -25.34
CA HIS A 130 -9.03 2.78 -25.05
C HIS A 130 -8.43 3.96 -24.26
N VAL A 131 -9.26 4.82 -23.65
CA VAL A 131 -8.81 5.89 -22.77
C VAL A 131 -9.33 5.65 -21.36
N ASP A 132 -8.43 5.48 -20.40
CA ASP A 132 -8.78 5.45 -18.98
C ASP A 132 -9.02 6.88 -18.48
N HIS A 133 -10.23 7.16 -18.00
CA HIS A 133 -10.52 8.42 -17.32
C HIS A 133 -10.40 8.21 -15.81
N ILE A 134 -9.56 9.00 -15.17
CA ILE A 134 -9.24 8.89 -13.74
C ILE A 134 -9.35 10.27 -13.11
N VAL A 135 -10.01 10.34 -11.95
CA VAL A 135 -10.01 11.50 -11.07
C VAL A 135 -8.95 11.27 -9.99
N LEU A 136 -8.14 12.29 -9.76
CA LEU A 136 -7.02 12.28 -8.82
C LEU A 136 -7.20 13.40 -7.81
N ASP A 137 -7.29 13.02 -6.53
CA ASP A 137 -7.30 13.97 -5.43
C ASP A 137 -5.87 14.10 -4.89
N LEU A 138 -5.36 15.33 -4.90
CA LEU A 138 -4.02 15.66 -4.44
C LEU A 138 -4.08 16.58 -3.23
N GLU A 139 -3.31 16.24 -2.21
CA GLU A 139 -2.87 17.20 -1.21
C GLU A 139 -1.59 17.87 -1.69
N CYS A 140 -1.57 19.20 -1.67
CA CYS A 140 -0.41 20.01 -2.06
C CYS A 140 -0.04 20.93 -0.91
N ARG A 141 1.20 20.81 -0.40
CA ARG A 141 1.73 21.68 0.65
C ARG A 141 3.08 22.26 0.21
N PRO A 142 3.32 23.56 0.39
CA PRO A 142 4.62 24.15 0.12
C PRO A 142 5.64 23.60 1.13
N VAL A 143 6.86 23.34 0.66
CA VAL A 143 7.98 23.00 1.53
C VAL A 143 8.58 24.32 1.99
N LEU A 144 8.40 24.66 3.27
CA LEU A 144 8.95 25.87 3.90
C LEU A 144 10.47 25.85 3.90
#